data_AF-A0A3Q9BP01-F1
#
_entry.id   AF-A0A3Q9BP01-F1
#
_cell.length_a   1.000
_cell.length_b   1.000
_cell.length_c   1.000
_cell.angle_alpha   90.00
_cell.angle_beta   90.00
_cell.angle_gamma   90.00
#
_symmetry.space_group_name_H-M   'P 1'
#
loop_
_entity.id
_entity.type
_entity.pdbx_description
1 polymer ?
#
loop_
_entity_poly.entity_id
_entity_poly.type
_entity_poly.pdbx_seq_one_letter_code
_entity_poly.pdbx_strand_id
1 'polypeptide(L)'
;MCAKRSSQKSGNAIATMQTMRPIRDLLLQLPHLTVTAEFEIDYLAANPALLLQIANNGDVAMRTVNLGISAIGILLANSAPEIETREISGDATEAIGWLIGELGELAAVIHCIAAACRRSIVDYVPSTVDYFPNAKP
;
A
#
# COMPACT_ATOMS: atom_id res chain seq x y z
N MET A 1 39.64 14.88 21.94
CA MET A 1 38.43 15.47 21.31
C MET A 1 37.77 14.40 20.44
N CYS A 2 36.77 13.68 20.97
CA CYS A 2 36.08 12.61 20.25
C CYS A 2 34.62 12.55 20.75
N ALA A 3 33.70 13.28 20.12
CA ALA A 3 32.26 13.23 20.47
C ALA A 3 31.30 13.92 19.46
N LYS A 4 31.52 13.81 18.13
CA LYS A 4 30.56 14.38 17.15
C LYS A 4 29.94 13.37 16.17
N ARG A 5 30.25 12.07 16.25
CA ARG A 5 29.76 11.07 15.27
C ARG A 5 28.43 10.38 15.63
N SER A 6 27.94 10.53 16.87
CA SER A 6 26.74 9.83 17.35
C SER A 6 25.43 10.54 16.97
N SER A 7 25.38 11.87 17.04
CA SER A 7 24.13 12.62 16.81
C SER A 7 23.71 12.69 15.33
N GLN A 8 24.66 12.57 14.39
CA GLN A 8 24.38 12.65 12.96
C GLN A 8 23.70 11.39 12.38
N LYS A 9 23.87 10.23 13.03
CA LYS A 9 23.28 8.95 12.56
C LYS A 9 21.79 8.84 12.89
N SER A 10 21.35 9.51 13.96
CA SER A 10 19.94 9.54 14.39
C SER A 10 19.11 10.56 13.58
N GLY A 11 19.68 11.71 13.22
CA GLY A 11 19.01 12.70 12.36
C GLY A 11 18.79 12.22 10.92
N ASN A 12 19.62 11.31 10.42
CA ASN A 12 19.49 10.78 9.07
C ASN A 12 18.42 9.68 8.95
N ALA A 13 18.10 8.96 10.05
CA ALA A 13 17.03 7.96 10.06
C ALA A 13 15.63 8.59 9.96
N ILE A 14 15.47 9.79 10.53
CA ILE A 14 14.21 10.56 10.52
C ILE A 14 14.03 11.28 9.17
N ALA A 15 15.11 11.66 8.50
CA ALA A 15 15.09 12.21 7.13
C ALA A 15 14.94 11.14 6.03
N THR A 16 15.29 9.87 6.31
CA THR A 16 15.05 8.73 5.41
C THR A 16 13.64 8.15 5.51
N MET A 17 12.76 8.67 6.38
CA MET A 17 11.30 8.60 6.15
C MET A 17 10.94 9.52 4.97
N GLN A 18 11.58 9.28 3.82
CA GLN A 18 10.92 9.52 2.53
C GLN A 18 9.51 8.99 2.70
N THR A 19 8.53 9.89 2.64
CA THR A 19 7.13 9.59 2.97
C THR A 19 6.74 8.33 2.23
N MET A 20 6.64 7.19 2.93
CA MET A 20 6.26 5.94 2.29
C MET A 20 4.90 6.16 1.63
N ARG A 21 4.81 5.95 0.32
CA ARG A 21 3.56 6.07 -0.43
C ARG A 21 3.20 4.68 -0.94
N PRO A 22 2.89 3.71 -0.05
CA PRO A 22 2.80 2.30 -0.42
C PRO A 22 1.83 2.02 -1.58
N ILE A 23 0.68 2.72 -1.63
CA ILE A 23 -0.26 2.61 -2.75
C ILE A 23 0.36 3.15 -4.05
N ARG A 24 0.99 4.32 -4.02
CA ARG A 24 1.65 4.90 -5.19
C ARG A 24 2.80 4.01 -5.67
N ASP A 25 3.63 3.55 -4.75
CA ASP A 25 4.81 2.76 -5.07
C ASP A 25 4.38 1.40 -5.62
N LEU A 26 3.34 0.77 -5.05
CA LEU A 26 2.70 -0.42 -5.62
C LEU A 26 2.23 -0.16 -7.06
N LEU A 27 1.45 0.90 -7.30
CA LEU A 27 0.95 1.24 -8.64
C LEU A 27 2.06 1.48 -9.66
N LEU A 28 3.21 2.04 -9.22
CA LEU A 28 4.37 2.25 -10.08
C LEU A 28 5.27 1.01 -10.21
N GLN A 29 5.02 -0.04 -9.44
CA GLN A 29 5.73 -1.33 -9.54
C GLN A 29 4.98 -2.32 -10.43
N LEU A 30 3.64 -2.28 -10.45
CA LEU A 30 2.82 -3.17 -11.28
C LEU A 30 3.20 -3.18 -12.77
N PRO A 31 3.57 -2.07 -13.43
CA PRO A 31 3.96 -2.07 -14.84
C PRO A 31 5.21 -2.88 -15.16
N HIS A 32 6.03 -3.21 -14.16
CA HIS A 32 7.22 -4.04 -14.33
C HIS A 32 6.92 -5.54 -14.28
N LEU A 33 5.69 -5.93 -13.93
CA LEU A 33 5.26 -7.31 -13.97
C LEU A 33 4.93 -7.71 -15.40
N THR A 34 5.48 -8.84 -15.82
CA THR A 34 5.10 -9.50 -17.08
C THR A 34 3.77 -10.23 -16.91
N VAL A 35 2.99 -10.32 -17.99
CA VAL A 35 1.74 -11.09 -18.04
C VAL A 35 1.85 -12.23 -19.04
N THR A 36 1.19 -13.35 -18.75
CA THR A 36 1.08 -14.49 -19.64
C THR A 36 0.14 -14.21 -20.82
N ALA A 37 0.03 -15.16 -21.76
CA ALA A 37 -0.91 -15.06 -22.88
C ALA A 37 -2.39 -15.06 -22.41
N GLU A 38 -2.65 -15.59 -21.22
CA GLU A 38 -3.95 -15.66 -20.55
C GLU A 38 -4.24 -14.42 -19.70
N PHE A 39 -3.40 -13.38 -19.76
CA PHE A 39 -3.49 -12.15 -18.98
C PHE A 39 -3.33 -12.34 -17.46
N GLU A 40 -2.64 -13.40 -17.04
CA GLU A 40 -2.25 -13.62 -15.64
C GLU A 40 -0.87 -13.02 -15.37
N ILE A 41 -0.61 -12.55 -14.15
CA ILE A 41 0.73 -12.10 -13.77
C ILE A 41 1.68 -13.30 -13.78
N ASP A 42 2.77 -13.21 -14.55
CA ASP A 42 3.82 -14.21 -14.59
C ASP A 42 4.82 -13.98 -13.45
N TYR A 43 4.46 -14.48 -12.25
CA TYR A 43 5.29 -14.37 -11.07
C TYR A 43 6.60 -15.16 -11.15
N LEU A 44 6.70 -16.15 -12.05
CA LEU A 44 7.92 -16.97 -12.18
C LEU A 44 8.98 -16.26 -13.04
N ALA A 45 8.55 -15.49 -14.03
CA ALA A 45 9.45 -14.66 -14.84
C ALA A 45 9.86 -13.34 -14.16
N ALA A 46 9.11 -12.90 -13.14
CA ALA A 46 9.35 -11.62 -12.47
C ALA A 46 10.62 -11.61 -11.59
N ASN A 47 11.24 -10.43 -11.47
CA ASN A 47 12.39 -10.24 -10.59
C ASN A 47 11.99 -10.46 -9.11
N PRO A 48 12.66 -11.35 -8.34
CA PRO A 48 12.32 -11.61 -6.95
C PRO A 48 12.39 -10.37 -6.02
N ALA A 49 13.30 -9.43 -6.28
CA ALA A 49 13.38 -8.17 -5.54
C ALA A 49 12.15 -7.29 -5.77
N LEU A 50 11.66 -7.22 -7.02
CA LEU A 50 10.40 -6.55 -7.36
C LEU A 50 9.22 -7.20 -6.63
N LEU A 51 9.12 -8.54 -6.67
CA LEU A 51 8.04 -9.28 -5.99
C LEU A 51 8.05 -9.03 -4.48
N LEU A 52 9.23 -9.00 -3.85
CA LEU A 52 9.36 -8.71 -2.43
C LEU A 52 8.91 -7.28 -2.11
N GLN A 53 9.26 -6.29 -2.93
CA GLN A 53 8.83 -4.91 -2.73
C GLN A 53 7.33 -4.73 -2.95
N ILE A 54 6.76 -5.36 -3.98
CA ILE A 54 5.31 -5.37 -4.23
C ILE A 54 4.58 -5.97 -3.03
N ALA A 55 5.05 -7.11 -2.51
CA ALA A 55 4.46 -7.74 -1.34
C ALA A 55 4.49 -6.81 -0.10
N ASN A 56 5.63 -6.16 0.16
CA ASN A 56 5.78 -5.27 1.30
C ASN A 56 4.93 -3.99 1.15
N ASN A 57 4.94 -3.38 -0.02
CA ASN A 57 4.09 -2.22 -0.32
C ASN A 57 2.61 -2.59 -0.26
N GLY A 58 2.25 -3.76 -0.76
CA GLY A 58 0.89 -4.29 -0.74
C GLY A 58 0.36 -4.49 0.68
N ASP A 59 1.15 -5.10 1.58
CA ASP A 59 0.73 -5.29 2.98
C ASP A 59 0.51 -3.95 3.71
N VAL A 60 1.41 -2.99 3.51
CA VAL A 60 1.27 -1.65 4.10
C VAL A 60 0.08 -0.93 3.48
N ALA A 61 -0.11 -0.99 2.15
CA ALA A 61 -1.21 -0.36 1.44
C ALA A 61 -2.57 -0.91 1.90
N MET A 62 -2.74 -2.24 1.89
CA MET A 62 -3.95 -2.92 2.37
C MET A 62 -4.26 -2.50 3.82
N ARG A 63 -3.26 -2.52 4.71
CA ARG A 63 -3.44 -2.10 6.10
C ARG A 63 -3.87 -0.64 6.21
N THR A 64 -3.24 0.26 5.46
CA THR A 64 -3.60 1.68 5.43
C THR A 64 -5.03 1.89 4.95
N VAL A 65 -5.45 1.20 3.89
CA VAL A 65 -6.81 1.28 3.35
C VAL A 65 -7.83 0.77 4.37
N ASN A 66 -7.62 -0.41 4.97
CA ASN A 66 -8.55 -0.98 5.95
C ASN A 66 -8.68 -0.12 7.22
N LEU A 67 -7.58 0.49 7.68
CA LEU A 67 -7.63 1.45 8.79
C LEU A 67 -8.41 2.72 8.41
N GLY A 68 -8.22 3.21 7.18
CA GLY A 68 -8.96 4.36 6.65
C GLY A 68 -10.47 4.09 6.58
N ILE A 69 -10.87 2.95 6.02
CA ILE A 69 -12.28 2.51 5.95
C ILE A 69 -12.88 2.45 7.36
N SER A 70 -12.18 1.82 8.31
CA SER A 70 -12.64 1.74 9.72
C SER A 70 -12.82 3.13 10.34
N ALA A 71 -11.88 4.04 10.13
CA ALA A 71 -11.96 5.40 10.65
C ALA A 71 -13.13 6.19 10.06
N ILE A 72 -13.36 6.07 8.75
CA ILE A 72 -14.51 6.69 8.08
C ILE A 72 -15.81 6.14 8.66
N GLY A 73 -15.92 4.82 8.86
CA GLY A 73 -17.11 4.20 9.48
C GLY A 73 -17.40 4.75 10.88
N ILE A 74 -16.37 4.95 11.70
CA ILE A 74 -16.51 5.57 13.03
C ILE A 74 -17.01 7.02 12.90
N LEU A 75 -16.46 7.80 11.96
CA LEU A 75 -16.90 9.18 11.73
C LEU A 75 -18.37 9.23 11.29
N LEU A 76 -18.80 8.38 10.36
CA LEU A 76 -20.20 8.31 9.92
C LEU A 76 -21.14 7.94 11.07
N ALA A 77 -20.76 6.97 11.89
CA ALA A 77 -21.55 6.56 13.05
C ALA A 77 -21.71 7.70 14.06
N ASN A 78 -20.65 8.48 14.30
CA ASN A 78 -20.69 9.64 15.19
C ASN A 78 -21.47 10.81 14.60
N SER A 79 -21.52 10.94 13.27
CA SER A 79 -22.23 11.98 12.54
C SER A 79 -23.69 11.62 12.20
N ALA A 80 -24.20 10.49 12.68
CA ALA A 80 -25.56 10.04 12.39
C ALA A 80 -26.65 11.08 12.75
N PRO A 81 -26.57 11.79 13.91
CA PRO A 81 -27.54 12.84 14.22
C PRO A 81 -27.54 13.98 13.19
N GLU A 82 -26.37 14.46 12.78
CA GLU A 82 -26.21 15.56 11.83
C GLU A 82 -26.62 15.16 10.40
N ILE A 83 -26.55 13.87 10.06
CA ILE A 83 -27.11 13.33 8.82
C ILE A 83 -28.64 13.33 8.89
N GLU A 84 -29.24 12.95 10.03
CA GLU A 84 -30.69 12.95 10.23
C GLU A 84 -31.28 14.37 10.22
N THR A 85 -30.58 15.34 10.84
CA THR A 85 -30.97 16.76 10.82
C THR A 85 -30.70 17.45 9.47
N ARG A 86 -30.10 16.72 8.50
CA ARG A 86 -29.70 17.20 7.17
C ARG A 86 -28.64 18.31 7.17
N GLU A 87 -27.91 18.46 8.28
CA GLU A 87 -26.71 19.29 8.33
C GLU A 87 -25.57 18.67 7.51
N ILE A 88 -25.56 17.34 7.41
CA ILE A 88 -24.78 16.58 6.44
C ILE A 88 -25.73 16.06 5.36
N SER A 89 -25.39 16.33 4.10
CA SER A 89 -26.19 15.88 2.95
C SER A 89 -26.23 14.34 2.86
N GLY A 90 -27.41 13.79 2.60
CA GLY A 90 -27.58 12.35 2.31
C GLY A 90 -26.74 11.89 1.11
N ASP A 91 -26.63 12.72 0.07
CA ASP A 91 -25.82 12.43 -1.12
C ASP A 91 -24.32 12.29 -0.78
N ALA A 92 -23.85 13.07 0.21
CA ALA A 92 -22.46 12.97 0.67
C ALA A 92 -22.22 11.65 1.41
N THR A 93 -23.17 11.24 2.26
CA THR A 93 -23.12 9.95 2.96
C THR A 93 -23.16 8.78 1.97
N GLU A 94 -24.01 8.85 0.94
CA GLU A 94 -24.07 7.86 -0.14
C GLU A 94 -22.73 7.78 -0.89
N ALA A 95 -22.18 8.92 -1.31
CA ALA A 95 -20.89 8.97 -2.00
C ALA A 95 -19.75 8.37 -1.16
N ILE A 96 -19.76 8.58 0.16
CA ILE A 96 -18.80 7.93 1.07
C ILE A 96 -19.02 6.41 1.11
N GLY A 97 -20.26 5.94 1.12
CA GLY A 97 -20.59 4.52 1.06
C GLY A 97 -20.01 3.85 -0.20
N TRP A 98 -20.19 4.47 -1.36
CA TRP A 98 -19.57 4.02 -2.62
C TRP A 98 -18.04 3.97 -2.53
N LEU A 99 -17.43 5.03 -1.99
CA LEU A 99 -15.98 5.09 -1.82
C LEU A 99 -15.44 3.98 -0.90
N ILE A 100 -16.13 3.69 0.21
CA ILE A 100 -15.75 2.59 1.11
C ILE A 100 -15.77 1.25 0.36
N GLY A 101 -16.78 1.03 -0.49
CA GLY A 101 -16.87 -0.15 -1.34
C GLY A 101 -15.65 -0.30 -2.26
N GLU A 102 -15.33 0.75 -3.02
CA GLU A 102 -14.17 0.76 -3.93
C GLU A 102 -12.83 0.55 -3.20
N LEU A 103 -12.68 1.18 -2.03
CA LEU A 103 -11.49 0.99 -1.20
C LEU A 103 -11.39 -0.44 -0.65
N GLY A 104 -12.51 -1.06 -0.30
CA GLY A 104 -12.55 -2.46 0.14
C GLY A 104 -12.10 -3.42 -0.96
N GLU A 105 -12.61 -3.24 -2.17
CA GLU A 105 -12.21 -4.04 -3.34
C GLU A 105 -10.73 -3.83 -3.68
N LEU A 106 -10.26 -2.58 -3.67
CA LEU A 106 -8.84 -2.26 -3.85
C LEU A 106 -7.96 -3.01 -2.83
N ALA A 107 -8.32 -2.99 -1.54
CA ALA A 107 -7.57 -3.69 -0.52
C ALA A 107 -7.54 -5.21 -0.74
N ALA A 108 -8.65 -5.80 -1.19
CA ALA A 108 -8.74 -7.22 -1.52
C ALA A 108 -7.83 -7.61 -2.70
N VAL A 109 -7.85 -6.83 -3.79
CA VAL A 109 -6.98 -7.07 -4.95
C VAL A 109 -5.51 -6.94 -4.56
N ILE A 110 -5.15 -5.90 -3.80
CA ILE A 110 -3.78 -5.71 -3.29
C ILE A 110 -3.35 -6.91 -2.44
N HIS A 111 -4.23 -7.43 -1.60
CA HIS A 111 -3.95 -8.61 -0.78
C HIS A 111 -3.64 -9.84 -1.63
N CYS A 112 -4.47 -10.12 -2.65
CA CYS A 112 -4.27 -11.25 -3.54
C CYS A 112 -2.92 -11.18 -4.27
N ILE A 113 -2.55 -10.00 -4.79
CA ILE A 113 -1.26 -9.77 -5.45
C ILE A 113 -0.11 -9.98 -4.46
N ALA A 114 -0.16 -9.34 -3.29
CA ALA A 114 0.89 -9.46 -2.28
C ALA A 114 1.09 -10.92 -1.82
N ALA A 115 -0.01 -11.65 -1.59
CA ALA A 115 0.03 -13.05 -1.22
C ALA A 115 0.60 -13.95 -2.33
N ALA A 116 0.29 -13.67 -3.60
CA ALA A 116 0.90 -14.36 -4.74
C ALA A 116 2.41 -14.08 -4.84
N CYS A 117 2.82 -12.81 -4.76
CA CYS A 117 4.23 -12.44 -4.73
C CYS A 117 5.00 -13.18 -3.64
N ARG A 118 4.47 -13.22 -2.40
CA ARG A 118 5.10 -13.94 -1.27
C ARG A 118 5.25 -15.43 -1.52
N ARG A 119 4.23 -16.08 -2.08
CA ARG A 119 4.27 -17.51 -2.42
C ARG A 119 5.35 -17.82 -3.46
N SER A 120 5.58 -16.91 -4.40
CA SER A 120 6.59 -17.10 -5.45
C SER A 120 8.03 -16.86 -5.00
N ILE A 121 8.25 -16.25 -3.83
CA ILE A 121 9.58 -15.93 -3.30
C ILE A 121 9.90 -16.65 -1.98
N VAL A 122 9.20 -17.75 -1.66
CA VAL A 122 9.38 -18.48 -0.39
C VAL A 122 10.85 -18.86 -0.13
N ASP A 123 11.57 -19.28 -1.18
CA ASP A 123 12.98 -19.70 -1.08
C ASP A 123 13.98 -18.57 -1.38
N TYR A 124 13.48 -17.36 -1.65
CA TYR A 124 14.33 -16.22 -1.95
C TYR A 124 14.91 -15.62 -0.68
N VAL A 125 16.22 -15.79 -0.49
CA VAL A 125 16.99 -15.16 0.59
C VAL A 125 17.84 -14.04 -0.01
N PRO A 126 17.41 -12.76 0.08
CA PRO A 126 18.18 -11.66 -0.46
C PRO A 126 19.51 -11.52 0.30
N SER A 127 20.63 -11.63 -0.43
CA SER A 127 21.98 -11.47 0.13
C SER A 127 22.32 -10.00 0.45
N THR A 128 21.56 -9.06 -0.13
CA THR A 128 21.59 -7.61 0.15
C THR A 128 20.17 -7.03 0.01
N VAL A 129 19.91 -5.84 0.55
CA VAL A 129 18.64 -5.13 0.31
C VAL A 129 18.62 -4.67 -1.15
N ASP A 130 18.10 -5.51 -2.03
CA ASP A 130 17.95 -5.20 -3.45
C ASP A 130 16.69 -4.33 -3.66
N TYR A 131 16.86 -3.19 -4.31
CA TYR A 131 15.81 -2.20 -4.55
C TYR A 131 15.50 -2.13 -6.04
N PHE A 132 14.28 -2.48 -6.41
CA PHE A 132 13.75 -2.30 -7.75
C PHE A 132 13.14 -0.89 -7.88
N PRO A 133 13.52 -0.12 -8.93
CA PRO A 133 13.04 1.24 -9.11
C PRO A 133 11.58 1.30 -9.60
N ASN A 134 10.83 2.26 -9.06
CA ASN A 134 9.48 2.57 -9.54
C ASN A 134 9.48 3.04 -11.01
N ALA A 135 8.42 2.71 -11.75
CA ALA A 135 8.17 3.28 -13.06
C ALA A 135 7.95 4.80 -12.98
N LYS A 136 8.11 5.48 -14.12
CA LYS A 136 7.76 6.90 -14.24
C LYS A 136 6.25 7.01 -14.49
N PRO A 137 5.54 7.90 -13.78
CA PRO A 137 4.12 8.17 -14.04
C PRO A 137 3.91 8.86 -15.39
#